data_AF-A0A355AVR3-F1
#
_entry.id   AF-A0A355AVR3-F1
#
_cell.length_a   1.000
_cell.length_b   1.000
_cell.length_c   1.000
_cell.angle_alpha   90.00
_cell.angle_beta   90.00
_cell.angle_gamma   90.00
#
_symmetry.space_group_name_H-M   'P 1'
#
loop_
_entity.id
_entity.type
_entity.pdbx_description
1 polymer ?
#
loop_
_entity_poly.entity_id
_entity_poly.type
_entity_poly.pdbx_seq_one_letter_code
_entity_poly.pdbx_strand_id
1 'polypeptide(L)'
;MTSNVQAIGLGRIVVNSALNQPFDAEISIASIEDDVLESLEIKLATDSDFRRANIPIEPVVKSLQFNVINGETGPWIRVSTDNPVRIPFLHFLAAIGWSGGKIIREYTALLDPPGYDTVAGQSIALPSTTGQRAIQPGDTYEPVRSGETLMGIAANIDVDKSVTIYQRMFALMHMNSEAFIRGNMNLLREGATLIIPSVEMMAGISRILAREEYTRQLSDWIDYHQGIAQGRSQSGERLWVSLIPGDEKIVVKEVEK
;
A
#
# COMPACT_ATOMS: atom_id res chain seq x y z
N MET A 1 -27.44 -32.88 14.24
CA MET A 1 -26.00 -32.60 14.24
C MET A 1 -25.85 -31.23 13.59
N THR A 2 -25.54 -30.21 14.38
CA THR A 2 -25.29 -28.85 13.89
C THR A 2 -23.85 -28.81 13.40
N SER A 3 -23.66 -28.75 12.08
CA SER A 3 -22.35 -28.53 11.46
C SER A 3 -21.92 -27.10 11.79
N ASN A 4 -20.96 -26.93 12.71
CA ASN A 4 -20.27 -25.65 12.85
C ASN A 4 -19.46 -25.43 11.56
N VAL A 5 -19.81 -24.38 10.81
CA VAL A 5 -19.04 -23.96 9.64
C VAL A 5 -17.80 -23.26 10.18
N GLN A 6 -16.72 -24.00 10.36
CA GLN A 6 -15.40 -23.45 10.69
C GLN A 6 -14.87 -22.74 9.45
N ALA A 7 -14.73 -21.42 9.53
CA ALA A 7 -14.22 -20.60 8.46
C ALA A 7 -12.80 -20.15 8.78
N ILE A 8 -11.85 -20.46 7.89
CA ILE A 8 -10.53 -19.84 7.90
C ILE A 8 -10.66 -18.46 7.24
N GLY A 9 -10.33 -17.41 7.99
CA GLY A 9 -10.13 -16.09 7.43
C GLY A 9 -8.72 -15.96 6.91
N LEU A 10 -8.56 -15.47 5.68
CA LEU A 10 -7.28 -14.90 5.25
C LEU A 10 -7.36 -13.39 5.33
N GLY A 11 -6.31 -12.81 5.89
CA GLY A 11 -6.15 -11.36 5.95
C GLY A 11 -5.38 -10.82 4.75
N ARG A 12 -4.78 -9.66 4.95
CA ARG A 12 -4.06 -8.93 3.90
C ARG A 12 -2.71 -9.59 3.60
N ILE A 13 -2.25 -9.40 2.37
CA ILE A 13 -0.87 -9.67 1.98
C ILE A 13 0.02 -8.47 2.34
N VAL A 14 1.20 -8.75 2.87
CA VAL A 14 2.24 -7.77 3.19
C VAL A 14 3.46 -8.13 2.36
N VAL A 15 3.87 -7.25 1.45
CA VAL A 15 5.05 -7.47 0.60
C VAL A 15 6.30 -6.95 1.31
N ASN A 16 7.34 -7.77 1.35
CA ASN A 16 8.63 -7.50 2.00
C ASN A 16 9.78 -7.42 0.98
N SER A 17 9.56 -7.81 -0.27
CA SER A 17 10.54 -7.74 -1.37
C SER A 17 10.31 -6.56 -2.32
N ALA A 18 11.38 -6.07 -2.94
CA ALA A 18 11.30 -5.14 -4.07
C ALA A 18 11.33 -5.89 -5.42
N LEU A 19 10.99 -5.19 -6.50
CA LEU A 19 11.17 -5.61 -7.89
C LEU A 19 12.64 -5.95 -8.18
N ASN A 20 12.85 -6.88 -9.09
CA ASN A 20 14.14 -7.50 -9.42
C ASN A 20 14.82 -8.20 -8.23
N GLN A 21 14.08 -8.52 -7.18
CA GLN A 21 14.52 -9.40 -6.10
C GLN A 21 13.62 -10.66 -6.07
N PRO A 22 14.08 -11.76 -5.45
CA PRO A 22 13.20 -12.86 -5.12
C PRO A 22 11.99 -12.34 -4.35
N PHE A 23 10.79 -12.76 -4.73
CA PHE A 23 9.57 -12.32 -4.10
C PHE A 23 9.52 -12.83 -2.66
N ASP A 24 9.09 -11.96 -1.75
CA ASP A 24 8.85 -12.27 -0.36
C ASP A 24 7.64 -11.47 0.13
N ALA A 25 6.63 -12.18 0.60
CA ALA A 25 5.43 -11.59 1.17
C ALA A 25 4.84 -12.52 2.24
N GLU A 26 4.00 -11.96 3.10
CA GLU A 26 3.33 -12.67 4.19
C GLU A 26 1.83 -12.41 4.15
N ILE A 27 1.02 -13.45 4.37
CA ILE A 27 -0.43 -13.38 4.47
C ILE A 27 -0.83 -13.82 5.87
N SER A 28 -1.53 -12.95 6.60
CA SER A 28 -2.01 -13.28 7.96
C SER A 28 -3.13 -14.31 7.89
N ILE A 29 -3.07 -15.32 8.76
CA ILE A 29 -4.16 -16.28 8.94
C ILE A 29 -5.03 -15.82 10.11
N ALA A 30 -6.29 -15.52 9.85
CA ALA A 30 -7.32 -15.36 10.86
C ALA A 30 -8.00 -16.72 11.08
N SER A 31 -7.33 -17.59 11.82
CA SER A 31 -7.90 -18.85 12.35
C SER A 31 -7.86 -18.82 13.86
N ILE A 32 -8.87 -19.44 14.50
CA ILE A 32 -9.08 -19.39 15.95
C ILE A 32 -8.90 -20.77 16.60
N GLU A 33 -8.64 -21.83 15.81
CA GLU A 33 -8.59 -23.22 16.28
C GLU A 33 -7.34 -23.93 15.74
N ASP A 34 -6.64 -24.67 16.63
CA ASP A 34 -5.34 -25.31 16.34
C ASP A 34 -5.45 -26.51 15.39
N ASP A 35 -6.55 -27.26 15.46
CA ASP A 35 -6.85 -28.42 14.61
C ASP A 35 -7.02 -28.05 13.13
N VAL A 36 -7.52 -26.85 12.87
CA VAL A 36 -7.67 -26.29 11.53
C VAL A 36 -6.30 -25.99 10.90
N LEU A 37 -5.33 -25.52 11.70
CA LEU A 37 -3.98 -25.24 11.25
C LEU A 37 -3.21 -26.52 10.88
N GLU A 38 -3.44 -27.63 11.59
CA GLU A 38 -2.80 -28.92 11.32
C GLU A 38 -3.20 -29.52 9.96
N SER A 39 -4.43 -29.25 9.50
CA SER A 39 -4.94 -29.74 8.21
C SER A 39 -4.84 -28.73 7.07
N LEU A 40 -4.24 -27.56 7.33
CA LEU A 40 -4.16 -26.46 6.37
C LEU A 40 -3.22 -26.83 5.21
N GLU A 41 -3.76 -26.89 4.00
CA GLU A 41 -3.00 -26.97 2.77
C GLU A 41 -3.16 -25.66 1.99
N ILE A 42 -2.05 -24.97 1.70
CA ILE A 42 -2.04 -23.80 0.82
C ILE A 42 -1.22 -24.07 -0.44
N LYS A 43 -1.77 -23.65 -1.58
CA LYS A 43 -1.12 -23.73 -2.88
C LYS A 43 -1.63 -22.65 -3.81
N LEU A 44 -0.96 -22.51 -4.94
CA LEU A 44 -1.50 -21.74 -6.05
C LEU A 44 -2.81 -22.38 -6.55
N ALA A 45 -3.81 -21.57 -6.90
CA ALA A 45 -5.04 -22.08 -7.51
C ALA A 45 -4.78 -22.71 -8.89
N THR A 46 -5.73 -23.52 -9.34
CA THR A 46 -5.57 -24.29 -10.58
C THR A 46 -5.74 -23.40 -11.82
N ASP A 47 -5.21 -23.84 -12.97
CA ASP A 47 -5.42 -23.12 -14.24
C ASP A 47 -6.91 -22.93 -14.58
N SER A 48 -7.79 -23.84 -14.16
CA SER A 48 -9.24 -23.67 -14.30
C SER A 48 -9.82 -22.58 -13.39
N ASP A 49 -9.27 -22.40 -12.19
CA ASP A 49 -9.71 -21.35 -11.26
C ASP A 49 -9.37 -19.97 -11.84
N PHE A 50 -8.15 -19.80 -12.34
CA PHE A 50 -7.72 -18.58 -13.04
C PHE A 50 -8.57 -18.27 -14.27
N ARG A 51 -8.85 -19.28 -15.12
CA ARG A 51 -9.76 -19.10 -16.27
C ARG A 51 -11.17 -18.69 -15.84
N ARG A 52 -11.71 -19.26 -14.75
CA ARG A 52 -13.03 -18.92 -14.23
C ARG A 52 -13.08 -17.50 -13.67
N ALA A 53 -12.00 -17.04 -13.06
CA ALA A 53 -11.86 -15.67 -12.58
C ALA A 53 -11.54 -14.67 -13.70
N ASN A 54 -11.32 -15.15 -14.93
CA ASN A 54 -10.86 -14.35 -16.07
C ASN A 54 -9.54 -13.61 -15.78
N ILE A 55 -8.64 -14.26 -15.03
CA ILE A 55 -7.33 -13.74 -14.65
C ILE A 55 -6.26 -14.45 -15.48
N PRO A 56 -5.41 -13.72 -16.23
CA PRO A 56 -4.25 -14.30 -16.90
C PRO A 56 -3.26 -14.92 -15.90
N ILE A 57 -2.69 -16.08 -16.25
CA ILE A 57 -1.68 -16.74 -15.40
C ILE A 57 -0.30 -16.30 -15.87
N GLU A 58 0.35 -15.48 -15.06
CA GLU A 58 1.73 -15.08 -15.34
C GLU A 58 2.71 -16.25 -15.08
N PRO A 59 3.75 -16.44 -15.91
CA PRO A 59 4.71 -17.52 -15.71
C PRO A 59 5.38 -17.48 -14.33
N VAL A 60 5.63 -16.28 -13.81
CA VAL A 60 6.26 -16.08 -12.49
C VAL A 60 5.35 -16.53 -11.34
N VAL A 61 4.03 -16.45 -11.49
CA VAL A 61 3.05 -16.90 -10.48
C VAL A 61 3.17 -18.41 -10.26
N LYS A 62 3.52 -19.17 -11.29
CA LYS A 62 3.74 -20.63 -11.19
C LYS A 62 4.97 -21.01 -10.38
N SER A 63 5.87 -20.06 -10.10
CA SER A 63 7.05 -20.26 -9.26
C SER A 63 6.84 -19.87 -7.80
N LEU A 64 5.64 -19.40 -7.43
CA LEU A 64 5.32 -19.07 -6.05
C LEU A 64 5.32 -20.31 -5.17
N GLN A 65 6.02 -20.20 -4.05
CA GLN A 65 6.07 -21.18 -2.98
C GLN A 65 5.30 -20.63 -1.79
N PHE A 66 4.58 -21.52 -1.11
CA PHE A 66 3.75 -21.16 0.03
C PHE A 66 4.19 -22.00 1.22
N ASN A 67 4.54 -21.34 2.32
CA ASN A 67 4.99 -22.00 3.55
C ASN A 67 4.26 -21.40 4.75
N VAL A 68 3.72 -22.24 5.62
CA VAL A 68 3.14 -21.79 6.89
C VAL A 68 4.28 -21.55 7.87
N ILE A 69 4.31 -20.38 8.50
CA ILE A 69 5.29 -19.99 9.50
C ILE A 69 4.57 -19.53 10.77
N ASN A 70 5.19 -19.77 11.92
CA ASN A 70 4.73 -19.24 13.19
C ASN A 70 5.44 -17.90 13.45
N GLY A 71 4.70 -16.80 13.31
CA GLY A 71 5.19 -15.46 13.63
C GLY A 71 4.89 -15.08 15.08
N GLU A 72 5.43 -13.95 15.53
CA GLU A 72 5.23 -13.44 16.90
C GLU A 72 3.75 -13.11 17.21
N THR A 73 2.97 -12.79 16.18
CA THR A 73 1.56 -12.36 16.27
C THR A 73 0.56 -13.45 15.87
N GLY A 74 1.03 -14.67 15.60
CA GLY A 74 0.20 -15.79 15.16
C GLY A 74 0.76 -16.49 13.91
N PRO A 75 0.01 -17.44 13.33
CA PRO A 75 0.43 -18.14 12.12
C PRO A 75 0.27 -17.27 10.88
N TRP A 76 1.28 -17.32 10.01
CA TRP A 76 1.33 -16.61 8.72
C TRP A 76 1.60 -17.59 7.60
N ILE A 77 1.21 -17.21 6.38
CA ILE A 77 1.69 -17.85 5.16
C ILE A 77 2.76 -16.95 4.58
N ARG A 78 3.99 -17.45 4.50
CA ARG A 78 5.04 -16.85 3.66
C ARG A 78 4.85 -17.28 2.21
N VAL A 79 4.84 -16.31 1.31
CA VAL A 79 4.77 -16.49 -0.13
C VAL A 79 6.09 -16.00 -0.73
N SER A 80 6.81 -16.87 -1.43
CA SER A 80 8.14 -16.55 -1.94
C SER A 80 8.43 -17.10 -3.33
N THR A 81 9.46 -16.57 -3.99
CA THR A 81 10.06 -17.17 -5.20
C THR A 81 11.56 -17.37 -4.99
N ASP A 82 12.17 -18.33 -5.69
CA ASP A 82 13.63 -18.49 -5.70
C ASP A 82 14.31 -17.49 -6.66
N ASN A 83 13.63 -17.16 -7.76
CA ASN A 83 14.14 -16.29 -8.81
C ASN A 83 13.60 -14.86 -8.65
N PRO A 84 14.38 -13.84 -9.10
CA PRO A 84 13.94 -12.46 -9.10
C PRO A 84 12.66 -12.20 -9.90
N VAL A 85 11.71 -11.46 -9.30
CA VAL A 85 10.47 -11.05 -9.95
C VAL A 85 10.62 -9.67 -10.56
N ARG A 86 10.38 -9.55 -11.87
CA ARG A 86 10.62 -8.31 -12.64
C ARG A 86 9.35 -7.62 -13.11
N ILE A 87 8.19 -8.04 -12.60
CA ILE A 87 6.91 -7.41 -12.88
C ILE A 87 6.47 -6.54 -11.69
N PRO A 88 5.90 -5.34 -11.94
CA PRO A 88 5.61 -4.34 -10.90
C PRO A 88 4.44 -4.72 -10.00
N PHE A 89 3.58 -5.63 -10.45
CA PHE A 89 2.54 -6.23 -9.63
C PHE A 89 2.43 -7.70 -9.98
N LEU A 90 2.23 -8.53 -8.95
CA LEU A 90 2.01 -9.96 -9.06
C LEU A 90 0.58 -10.25 -8.66
N HIS A 91 -0.23 -10.68 -9.62
CA HIS A 91 -1.63 -11.04 -9.40
C HIS A 91 -1.78 -12.55 -9.40
N PHE A 92 -2.31 -13.11 -8.32
CA PHE A 92 -2.43 -14.56 -8.18
C PHE A 92 -3.64 -14.96 -7.33
N LEU A 93 -4.08 -16.20 -7.53
CA LEU A 93 -5.10 -16.86 -6.75
C LEU A 93 -4.43 -17.87 -5.81
N ALA A 94 -4.62 -17.70 -4.50
CA ALA A 94 -4.23 -18.70 -3.51
C ALA A 94 -5.42 -19.60 -3.20
N ALA A 95 -5.21 -20.92 -3.31
CA ALA A 95 -6.18 -21.93 -2.91
C ALA A 95 -5.76 -22.51 -1.57
N ILE A 96 -6.68 -22.46 -0.60
CA ILE A 96 -6.49 -23.05 0.71
C ILE A 96 -7.54 -24.13 0.90
N GLY A 97 -7.08 -25.32 1.27
CA GLY A 97 -7.92 -26.42 1.72
C GLY A 97 -7.69 -26.71 3.20
N TRP A 98 -8.74 -27.11 3.90
CA TRP A 98 -8.69 -27.65 5.25
C TRP A 98 -9.77 -28.72 5.39
N SER A 99 -9.81 -29.40 6.54
CA SER A 99 -10.82 -30.45 6.84
C SER A 99 -12.27 -30.00 6.61
N GLY A 100 -12.58 -28.72 6.80
CA GLY A 100 -13.91 -28.14 6.68
C GLY A 100 -14.25 -27.55 5.31
N GLY A 101 -13.30 -27.48 4.36
CA GLY A 101 -13.59 -26.96 3.02
C GLY A 101 -12.39 -26.42 2.24
N LYS A 102 -12.70 -25.71 1.14
CA LYS A 102 -11.72 -25.02 0.31
C LYS A 102 -12.16 -23.57 0.09
N ILE A 103 -11.22 -22.64 0.19
CA ILE A 103 -11.39 -21.25 -0.21
C ILE A 103 -10.36 -20.90 -1.29
N ILE A 104 -10.75 -20.04 -2.22
CA ILE A 104 -9.83 -19.41 -3.18
C ILE A 104 -9.88 -17.92 -2.91
N ARG A 105 -8.70 -17.30 -2.80
CA ARG A 105 -8.57 -15.87 -2.58
C ARG A 105 -7.66 -15.24 -3.60
N GLU A 106 -8.08 -14.10 -4.11
CA GLU A 106 -7.34 -13.26 -5.01
C GLU A 106 -6.41 -12.32 -4.25
N TYR A 107 -5.17 -12.21 -4.71
CA TYR A 107 -4.16 -11.31 -4.18
C TYR A 107 -3.46 -10.55 -5.30
N THR A 108 -3.26 -9.26 -5.07
CA THR A 108 -2.37 -8.41 -5.86
C THR A 108 -1.25 -7.94 -4.95
N ALA A 109 -0.03 -8.37 -5.22
CA ALA A 109 1.17 -7.91 -4.55
C ALA A 109 1.84 -6.82 -5.40
N LEU A 110 2.11 -5.67 -4.82
CA LEU A 110 2.82 -4.59 -5.50
C LEU A 110 4.31 -4.67 -5.17
N LEU A 111 5.16 -4.58 -6.20
CA LEU A 111 6.61 -4.67 -6.09
C LEU A 111 7.24 -3.34 -6.48
N ASP A 112 7.93 -2.72 -5.52
CA ASP A 112 8.58 -1.43 -5.71
C ASP A 112 9.86 -1.60 -6.57
N PRO A 113 10.15 -0.76 -7.60
CA PRO A 113 11.34 -0.93 -8.45
C PRO A 113 12.65 -0.85 -7.63
N PRO A 114 13.73 -1.62 -7.92
CA PRO A 114 14.94 -1.49 -7.13
C PRO A 114 15.61 -0.16 -7.46
N GLY A 115 15.83 0.67 -6.43
CA GLY A 115 16.32 2.04 -6.62
C GLY A 115 15.24 3.06 -7.00
N TYR A 116 13.95 2.68 -6.88
CA TYR A 116 12.78 3.55 -6.99
C TYR A 116 11.91 3.28 -5.73
N ASP A 117 11.36 4.20 -4.97
CA ASP A 117 11.16 5.64 -5.19
C ASP A 117 10.84 5.95 -6.65
N THR A 118 9.65 5.56 -7.14
CA THR A 118 8.76 6.39 -8.01
C THR A 118 7.72 5.61 -8.80
N VAL A 119 6.62 6.32 -9.04
CA VAL A 119 5.52 6.03 -9.97
C VAL A 119 5.94 6.03 -11.45
N ALA A 120 5.37 5.08 -12.19
CA ALA A 120 5.01 5.10 -13.62
C ALA A 120 5.97 5.76 -14.66
N GLY A 121 6.86 4.94 -15.23
CA GLY A 121 6.81 4.63 -16.67
C GLY A 121 7.16 5.70 -17.70
N GLN A 122 7.48 6.93 -17.31
CA GLN A 122 8.42 7.75 -18.08
C GLN A 122 9.78 7.56 -17.42
N SER A 123 10.80 7.23 -18.23
CA SER A 123 12.14 7.72 -17.91
C SER A 123 12.08 9.24 -17.97
N ILE A 124 11.59 9.85 -16.90
CA ILE A 124 12.16 11.10 -16.45
C ILE A 124 13.54 10.63 -16.00
N ALA A 125 14.51 10.65 -16.95
CA ALA A 125 15.80 11.13 -16.53
C ALA A 125 15.44 12.35 -15.70
N LEU A 126 15.75 12.32 -14.39
CA LEU A 126 15.83 13.54 -13.62
C LEU A 126 16.32 14.57 -14.65
N PRO A 127 15.69 15.74 -14.86
CA PRO A 127 16.58 16.87 -14.97
C PRO A 127 17.47 16.64 -13.76
N SER A 128 18.70 16.16 -14.01
CA SER A 128 19.76 16.39 -13.08
C SER A 128 19.60 17.87 -12.91
N THR A 129 18.88 18.28 -11.88
CA THR A 129 19.05 19.58 -11.33
C THR A 129 20.40 19.42 -10.70
N THR A 130 21.40 19.47 -11.58
CA THR A 130 22.62 20.21 -11.50
C THR A 130 22.33 21.34 -10.52
N GLY A 131 22.42 21.03 -9.21
CA GLY A 131 22.17 21.96 -8.11
C GLY A 131 20.87 21.89 -7.26
N GLN A 132 20.08 20.81 -7.19
CA GLN A 132 18.99 20.77 -6.19
C GLN A 132 19.54 20.43 -4.80
N ARG A 133 19.59 21.46 -3.95
CA ARG A 133 19.84 21.40 -2.51
C ARG A 133 18.90 20.37 -1.87
N ALA A 134 19.41 19.50 -1.00
CA ALA A 134 18.59 18.58 -0.23
C ALA A 134 17.52 19.35 0.55
N ILE A 135 16.26 18.88 0.49
CA ILE A 135 15.12 19.56 1.11
C ILE A 135 15.26 19.41 2.63
N GLN A 136 15.30 20.52 3.35
CA GLN A 136 15.47 20.49 4.81
C GLN A 136 14.11 20.56 5.52
N PRO A 137 13.97 19.90 6.67
CA PRO A 137 12.83 20.11 7.56
C PRO A 137 12.64 21.61 7.88
N GLY A 138 11.41 22.11 7.72
CA GLY A 138 11.09 23.54 7.87
C GLY A 138 11.22 24.38 6.60
N ASP A 139 11.73 23.81 5.50
CA ASP A 139 11.71 24.49 4.20
C ASP A 139 10.28 24.62 3.65
N THR A 140 10.13 25.50 2.67
CA THR A 140 8.96 25.54 1.79
C THR A 140 9.36 25.03 0.41
N TYR A 141 8.68 24.00 -0.07
CA TYR A 141 8.88 23.41 -1.39
C TYR A 141 7.84 23.98 -2.36
N GLU A 142 8.29 24.79 -3.32
CA GLU A 142 7.41 25.44 -4.28
C GLU A 142 8.09 25.65 -5.65
N PRO A 143 7.33 25.59 -6.76
CA PRO A 143 6.06 24.86 -6.89
C PRO A 143 6.31 23.36 -7.09
N VAL A 144 5.34 22.53 -6.72
CA VAL A 144 5.29 21.13 -7.17
C VAL A 144 5.20 21.09 -8.69
N ARG A 145 6.16 20.42 -9.34
CA ARG A 145 6.21 20.34 -10.80
C ARG A 145 5.31 19.23 -11.33
N SER A 146 4.88 19.37 -12.59
CA SER A 146 4.17 18.30 -13.30
C SER A 146 4.95 16.97 -13.21
N GLY A 147 4.27 15.92 -12.79
CA GLY A 147 4.84 14.57 -12.64
C GLY A 147 5.54 14.29 -11.30
N GLU A 148 5.71 15.29 -10.43
CA GLU A 148 6.22 15.05 -9.08
C GLU A 148 5.17 14.36 -8.20
N THR A 149 5.65 13.54 -7.26
CA THR A 149 4.79 12.86 -6.29
C THR A 149 5.21 13.16 -4.87
N LEU A 150 4.26 13.01 -3.95
CA LEU A 150 4.52 13.15 -2.53
C LEU A 150 5.66 12.23 -2.06
N MET A 151 5.69 10.99 -2.54
CA MET A 151 6.74 10.03 -2.21
C MET A 151 8.11 10.50 -2.70
N GLY A 152 8.20 10.98 -3.95
CA GLY A 152 9.45 11.52 -4.48
C GLY A 152 9.96 12.75 -3.73
N ILE A 153 9.05 13.65 -3.35
CA ILE A 153 9.41 14.82 -2.53
C ILE A 153 9.86 14.38 -1.14
N ALA A 154 9.12 13.48 -0.49
CA ALA A 154 9.43 12.94 0.83
C ALA A 154 10.77 12.19 0.87
N ALA A 155 11.12 11.47 -0.20
CA ALA A 155 12.39 10.76 -0.32
C ALA A 155 13.60 11.71 -0.31
N ASN A 156 13.44 12.92 -0.85
CA ASN A 156 14.48 13.94 -0.94
C ASN A 156 14.58 14.85 0.30
N ILE A 157 13.77 14.62 1.32
CA ILE A 157 13.91 15.31 2.60
C ILE A 157 15.10 14.73 3.35
N ASP A 158 16.03 15.59 3.73
CA ASP A 158 17.24 15.25 4.47
C ASP A 158 16.91 15.00 5.95
N VAL A 159 16.59 13.75 6.27
CA VAL A 159 16.32 13.28 7.63
C VAL A 159 17.02 11.95 7.90
N ASP A 160 17.25 11.68 9.19
CA ASP A 160 17.80 10.40 9.63
C ASP A 160 16.91 9.24 9.16
N LYS A 161 17.56 8.11 8.84
CA LYS A 161 16.89 6.90 8.30
C LYS A 161 15.90 6.27 9.28
N SER A 162 15.96 6.61 10.56
CA SER A 162 14.95 6.23 11.54
C SER A 162 13.57 6.79 11.21
N VAL A 163 13.46 7.92 10.50
CA VAL A 163 12.19 8.48 10.02
C VAL A 163 11.79 7.80 8.72
N THR A 164 10.76 6.96 8.80
CA THR A 164 10.30 6.17 7.65
C THR A 164 9.71 7.06 6.56
N ILE A 165 9.76 6.60 5.31
CA ILE A 165 9.14 7.31 4.18
C ILE A 165 7.63 7.55 4.42
N TYR A 166 6.92 6.58 5.01
CA TYR A 166 5.51 6.69 5.33
C TYR A 166 5.21 7.78 6.35
N GLN A 167 6.04 7.91 7.39
CA GLN A 167 5.91 8.99 8.38
C GLN A 167 6.09 10.37 7.73
N ARG A 168 7.07 10.51 6.82
CA ARG A 168 7.30 11.75 6.07
C ARG A 168 6.09 12.09 5.20
N MET A 169 5.60 11.14 4.41
CA MET A 169 4.44 11.32 3.55
C MET A 169 3.19 11.67 4.36
N PHE A 170 2.96 10.97 5.47
CA PHE A 170 1.84 11.25 6.36
C PHE A 170 1.91 12.69 6.89
N ALA A 171 3.08 13.10 7.39
CA ALA A 171 3.28 14.45 7.91
C ALA A 171 3.06 15.52 6.82
N LEU A 172 3.66 15.34 5.64
CA LEU A 172 3.52 16.26 4.51
C LEU A 172 2.06 16.37 4.06
N MET A 173 1.34 15.26 3.96
CA MET A 173 -0.07 15.28 3.59
C MET A 173 -0.91 16.04 4.61
N HIS A 174 -0.69 15.75 5.90
CA HIS A 174 -1.47 16.36 6.97
C HIS A 174 -1.21 17.86 7.07
N MET A 175 0.04 18.28 6.93
CA MET A 175 0.44 19.69 7.00
C MET A 175 0.04 20.48 5.75
N ASN A 176 -0.18 19.80 4.62
CA ASN A 176 -0.49 20.42 3.33
C ASN A 176 -1.73 19.80 2.68
N SER A 177 -2.81 19.59 3.44
CA SER A 177 -4.00 18.87 2.97
C SER A 177 -4.63 19.49 1.71
N GLU A 178 -4.50 20.79 1.57
CA GLU A 178 -4.88 21.61 0.43
C GLU A 178 -3.96 21.47 -0.79
N ALA A 179 -2.89 20.69 -0.72
CA ALA A 179 -2.12 20.27 -1.88
C ALA A 179 -2.64 18.95 -2.50
N PHE A 180 -3.53 18.22 -1.81
CA PHE A 180 -3.98 16.89 -2.25
C PHE A 180 -5.43 16.89 -2.73
N ILE A 181 -5.65 16.30 -3.90
CA ILE A 181 -6.99 16.08 -4.43
C ILE A 181 -7.64 14.96 -3.63
N ARG A 182 -8.87 15.20 -3.14
CA ARG A 182 -9.64 14.25 -2.31
C ARG A 182 -8.91 13.80 -1.03
N GLY A 183 -7.90 14.55 -0.57
CA GLY A 183 -7.09 14.17 0.59
C GLY A 183 -6.31 12.86 0.40
N ASN A 184 -5.95 12.52 -0.85
CA ASN A 184 -5.20 11.31 -1.16
C ASN A 184 -3.73 11.64 -1.46
N MET A 185 -2.80 11.00 -0.74
CA MET A 185 -1.34 11.13 -0.86
C MET A 185 -0.82 10.93 -2.29
N ASN A 186 -1.53 10.13 -3.09
CA ASN A 186 -1.17 9.81 -4.46
C ASN A 186 -1.75 10.78 -5.49
N LEU A 187 -2.53 11.78 -5.06
CA LEU A 187 -3.16 12.79 -5.92
C LEU A 187 -2.67 14.20 -5.56
N LEU A 188 -1.36 14.40 -5.60
CA LEU A 188 -0.74 15.70 -5.36
C LEU A 188 -1.02 16.68 -6.52
N ARG A 189 -1.41 17.92 -6.21
CA ARG A 189 -1.65 18.98 -7.19
C ARG A 189 -0.34 19.53 -7.75
N GLU A 190 -0.29 19.66 -9.06
CA GLU A 190 0.71 20.49 -9.73
C GLU A 190 0.55 21.95 -9.30
N GLY A 191 1.67 22.67 -9.17
CA GLY A 191 1.70 24.07 -8.78
C GLY A 191 1.52 24.30 -7.27
N ALA A 192 1.30 23.25 -6.47
CA ALA A 192 1.13 23.38 -5.04
C ALA A 192 2.42 23.84 -4.35
N THR A 193 2.25 24.57 -3.24
CA THR A 193 3.32 24.86 -2.29
C THR A 193 3.20 23.89 -1.13
N LEU A 194 4.30 23.28 -0.70
CA LEU A 194 4.35 22.37 0.44
C LEU A 194 5.26 22.92 1.53
N ILE A 195 4.74 23.02 2.74
CA ILE A 195 5.50 23.25 3.96
C ILE A 195 6.09 21.92 4.40
N ILE A 196 7.42 21.86 4.54
CA ILE A 196 8.12 20.65 4.96
C ILE A 196 8.07 20.54 6.49
N PRO A 197 7.45 19.49 7.06
CA PRO A 197 7.32 19.32 8.50
C PRO A 197 8.66 19.19 9.22
N SER A 198 8.66 19.45 10.53
CA SER A 198 9.84 19.22 11.37
C SER A 198 10.14 17.73 11.54
N VAL A 199 11.41 17.40 11.86
CA VAL A 199 11.81 16.02 12.15
C VAL A 199 11.03 15.43 13.32
N GLU A 200 10.80 16.23 14.37
CA GLU A 200 10.05 15.82 15.55
C GLU A 200 8.60 15.45 15.19
N MET A 201 7.94 16.25 14.37
CA MET A 201 6.59 15.95 13.90
C MET A 201 6.56 14.65 13.09
N MET A 202 7.51 14.46 12.18
CA MET A 202 7.59 13.23 11.38
C MET A 202 7.87 12.01 12.26
N ALA A 203 8.82 12.12 13.19
CA ALA A 203 9.22 11.04 14.08
C ALA A 203 8.14 10.67 15.12
N GLY A 204 7.32 11.64 15.55
CA GLY A 204 6.24 11.45 16.50
C GLY A 204 5.04 10.67 15.94
N ILE A 205 4.93 10.54 14.61
CA ILE A 205 3.88 9.75 13.97
C ILE A 205 4.16 8.25 14.17
N SER A 206 3.14 7.46 14.53
CA SER A 206 3.28 6.01 14.60
C SER A 206 3.64 5.42 13.23
N ARG A 207 4.70 4.60 13.17
CA ARG A 207 5.15 3.90 11.95
C ARG A 207 4.04 3.00 11.37
N ILE A 208 3.29 2.34 12.25
CA ILE A 208 2.19 1.45 11.87
C ILE A 208 1.06 2.28 11.25
N LEU A 209 0.62 3.33 11.95
CA LEU A 209 -0.46 4.22 11.47
C LEU A 209 -0.12 4.82 10.11
N ALA A 210 1.08 5.35 9.93
CA ALA A 210 1.51 5.97 8.69
C ALA A 210 1.48 4.98 7.51
N ARG A 211 1.94 3.74 7.74
CA ARG A 211 1.93 2.67 6.71
C ARG A 211 0.52 2.23 6.38
N GLU A 212 -0.35 2.10 7.38
CA GLU A 212 -1.74 1.69 7.19
C GLU A 212 -2.53 2.73 6.40
N GLU A 213 -2.36 4.02 6.72
CA GLU A 213 -2.98 5.10 5.95
C GLU A 213 -2.47 5.18 4.52
N TYR A 214 -1.17 5.04 4.29
CA TYR A 214 -0.63 4.96 2.92
C TYR A 214 -1.26 3.81 2.14
N THR A 215 -1.32 2.61 2.74
CA THR A 215 -1.89 1.42 2.10
C THR A 215 -3.37 1.62 1.75
N ARG A 216 -4.14 2.18 2.69
CA ARG A 216 -5.56 2.50 2.50
C ARG A 216 -5.75 3.47 1.34
N GLN A 217 -4.99 4.57 1.33
CA GLN A 217 -5.09 5.59 0.30
C GLN A 217 -4.57 5.14 -1.07
N LEU A 218 -3.61 4.21 -1.11
CA LEU A 218 -3.19 3.57 -2.35
C LEU A 218 -4.34 2.73 -2.94
N SER A 219 -5.08 1.98 -2.11
CA SER A 219 -6.27 1.27 -2.56
C SER A 219 -7.32 2.22 -3.13
N ASP A 220 -7.64 3.31 -2.42
CA ASP A 220 -8.59 4.32 -2.89
C ASP A 220 -8.15 4.93 -4.23
N TRP A 221 -6.84 5.11 -4.44
CA TRP A 221 -6.27 5.64 -5.69
C TRP A 221 -6.38 4.65 -6.85
N ILE A 222 -6.18 3.35 -6.60
CA ILE A 222 -6.36 2.28 -7.59
C ILE A 222 -7.82 2.24 -8.02
N ASP A 223 -8.75 2.24 -7.07
CA ASP A 223 -10.18 2.22 -7.34
C ASP A 223 -10.63 3.46 -8.12
N TYR A 224 -10.09 4.63 -7.76
CA TYR A 224 -10.33 5.87 -8.49
C TYR A 224 -9.92 5.76 -9.97
N HIS A 225 -8.71 5.26 -10.26
CA HIS A 225 -8.23 5.11 -11.65
C HIS A 225 -9.01 4.04 -12.43
N GLN A 226 -9.40 2.95 -11.79
CA GLN A 226 -10.27 1.94 -12.41
C GLN A 226 -11.68 2.48 -12.69
N GLY A 227 -12.24 3.28 -11.78
CA GLY A 227 -13.53 3.94 -11.96
C GLY A 227 -13.55 4.94 -13.11
N ILE A 228 -12.49 5.75 -13.25
CA ILE A 228 -12.31 6.66 -14.40
C ILE A 228 -12.19 5.87 -15.70
N ALA A 229 -11.42 4.78 -15.73
CA ALA A 229 -11.29 3.91 -16.90
C ALA A 229 -12.64 3.25 -17.31
N GLN A 230 -13.55 3.07 -16.35
CA GLN A 230 -14.91 2.54 -16.56
C GLN A 230 -15.98 3.63 -16.72
N GLY A 231 -15.62 4.91 -16.76
CA GLY A 231 -16.57 6.02 -16.92
C GLY A 231 -17.47 6.31 -15.71
N ARG A 232 -17.14 5.79 -14.52
CA ARG A 232 -17.91 5.96 -13.28
C ARG A 232 -17.26 7.04 -12.40
N SER A 233 -17.68 8.30 -12.55
CA SER A 233 -17.36 9.34 -11.57
C SER A 233 -18.31 9.28 -10.38
N GLN A 234 -17.86 8.76 -9.22
CA GLN A 234 -18.55 9.00 -7.96
C GLN A 234 -17.94 10.23 -7.25
N SER A 235 -18.75 11.29 -7.22
CA SER A 235 -18.69 12.39 -6.26
C SER A 235 -19.33 11.92 -4.95
N GLY A 236 -18.59 11.94 -3.85
CA GLY A 236 -19.14 11.57 -2.55
C GLY A 236 -18.17 11.93 -1.43
N GLU A 237 -18.47 13.04 -0.76
CA GLU A 237 -17.81 13.54 0.44
C GLU A 237 -17.69 12.44 1.51
N ARG A 238 -16.52 12.33 2.15
CA ARG A 238 -16.38 11.62 3.42
C ARG A 238 -15.61 12.50 4.40
N LEU A 239 -16.27 12.76 5.51
CA LEU A 239 -15.82 13.56 6.65
C LEU A 239 -14.69 12.83 7.37
N TRP A 240 -13.52 13.46 7.49
CA TRP A 240 -12.41 12.96 8.28
C TRP A 240 -12.67 13.27 9.77
N VAL A 241 -12.42 12.29 10.66
CA VAL A 241 -12.34 12.50 12.11
C VAL A 241 -10.85 12.53 12.47
N SER A 242 -10.39 13.66 13.02
CA SER A 242 -9.02 13.83 13.50
C SER A 242 -8.78 12.97 14.76
N LEU A 243 -7.70 12.18 14.78
CA LEU A 243 -7.24 11.38 15.93
C LEU A 243 -5.87 11.85 16.45
N ILE A 244 -5.47 13.09 16.14
CA ILE A 244 -4.29 13.70 16.74
C ILE A 244 -4.70 14.30 18.09
N PRO A 245 -4.04 13.95 19.21
CA PRO A 245 -4.24 14.65 20.47
C PRO A 245 -3.74 16.08 20.35
N GLY A 246 -4.64 17.07 20.28
CA GLY A 246 -4.27 18.48 20.35
C GLY A 246 -5.12 19.49 19.57
N ASP A 247 -5.91 19.09 18.58
CA ASP A 247 -6.66 20.06 17.78
C ASP A 247 -8.07 20.32 18.30
N GLU A 248 -8.26 21.49 18.94
CA GLU A 248 -9.57 22.04 19.21
C GLU A 248 -10.32 22.37 17.90
N LYS A 249 -11.54 21.86 17.82
CA LYS A 249 -12.44 21.97 16.66
C LYS A 249 -12.85 23.43 16.43
N ILE A 250 -12.62 23.95 15.22
CA ILE A 250 -13.41 25.06 14.69
C ILE A 250 -14.27 24.50 13.55
N VAL A 251 -15.54 24.24 13.85
CA VAL A 251 -16.54 23.91 12.84
C VAL A 251 -17.02 25.22 12.23
N VAL A 252 -16.56 25.55 11.03
CA VAL A 252 -17.14 26.63 10.24
C VAL A 252 -18.26 26.03 9.39
N LYS A 253 -19.51 26.34 9.75
CA LYS A 253 -20.67 26.16 8.85
C LYS A 253 -20.65 27.30 7.85
N GLU A 254 -20.59 27.00 6.56
CA GLU A 254 -20.91 27.99 5.53
C GLU A 254 -22.33 27.78 5.01
N VAL A 255 -23.01 28.91 4.85
CA VAL A 255 -24.43 29.09 4.55
C VAL A 255 -24.57 29.25 3.05
N GLU A 256 -25.42 28.44 2.41
CA GLU A 256 -25.79 28.60 1.01
C GLU A 256 -26.46 29.95 0.75
N LYS A 257 -26.10 30.58 -0.38
CA LYS A 257 -26.93 31.56 -1.06
C LYS A 257 -26.92 31.31 -2.56
#